data_AF-A0AAD4X6X4-F1
#
_entry.id   AF-A0AAD4X6X4-F1
#
_cell.length_a   1.000
_cell.length_b   1.000
_cell.length_c   1.000
_cell.angle_alpha   90.00
_cell.angle_beta   90.00
_cell.angle_gamma   90.00
#
_symmetry.space_group_name_H-M   'P 1'
#
loop_
_entity.id
_entity.type
_entity.pdbx_description
1 polymer ?
#
loop_
_entity_poly.entity_id
_entity_poly.type
_entity_poly.pdbx_seq_one_letter_code
_entity_poly.pdbx_strand_id
1 'polypeptide(L)'
;MIDLQVNDDTVNSEAKLHGLFLKWLSFNDHHFDVEDEKAFKERFENFKDTAQFVNKWNKSGYSSTFGLNPFSDLTCHEFATCSWKIYPKKPSQVMDGKAEYQDKKLN
;
A
#
# COMPACT_ATOMS: atom_id res chain seq x y z
N MET A 1 6.23 3.75 13.39
CA MET A 1 5.13 3.99 12.45
C MET A 1 5.58 5.09 11.51
N ILE A 2 5.68 4.83 10.21
CA ILE A 2 6.06 5.88 9.24
C ILE A 2 4.79 6.60 8.85
N ASP A 3 4.80 7.92 8.99
CA ASP A 3 3.68 8.76 8.61
C ASP A 3 3.71 9.00 7.09
N LEU A 4 3.10 8.06 6.36
CA LEU A 4 2.86 8.21 4.94
C LEU A 4 1.68 9.15 4.74
N GLN A 5 1.99 10.42 4.41
CA GLN A 5 0.96 11.43 4.19
C GLN A 5 0.07 11.04 3.01
N VAL A 6 -1.24 10.99 3.25
CA VAL A 6 -2.26 10.81 2.23
C VAL A 6 -3.03 12.11 2.09
N ASN A 7 -3.03 12.67 0.88
CA ASN A 7 -3.68 13.94 0.56
C ASN A 7 -4.34 13.90 -0.83
N ASP A 8 -5.09 14.94 -1.18
CA ASP A 8 -5.80 15.04 -2.47
C ASP A 8 -4.87 14.87 -3.68
N ASP A 9 -3.66 15.43 -3.62
CA ASP A 9 -2.67 15.32 -4.69
C ASP A 9 -2.24 13.86 -4.92
N THR A 10 -2.12 13.10 -3.84
CA THR A 10 -1.74 11.69 -3.89
C THR A 10 -2.90 10.83 -4.40
N VAL A 11 -4.10 10.96 -3.84
CA VAL A 11 -5.23 10.08 -4.17
C VAL A 11 -5.87 10.35 -5.54
N ASN A 12 -5.65 11.54 -6.13
CA ASN A 12 -6.15 11.91 -7.45
C ASN A 12 -5.18 11.57 -8.59
N SER A 13 -4.03 10.96 -8.29
CA SER A 13 -3.04 10.55 -9.30
C SER A 13 -2.67 9.08 -9.12
N GLU A 14 -3.02 8.26 -10.11
CA GLU A 14 -2.75 6.82 -10.08
C GLU A 14 -1.24 6.52 -9.96
N ALA A 15 -0.39 7.27 -10.66
CA ALA A 15 1.06 7.16 -10.54
C ALA A 15 1.57 7.47 -9.13
N LYS A 16 1.00 8.48 -8.45
CA LYS A 16 1.38 8.83 -7.07
C LYS A 16 0.87 7.81 -6.07
N LEU A 17 -0.36 7.31 -6.23
CA LEU A 17 -0.90 6.19 -5.46
C LEU A 17 -0.05 4.94 -5.60
N HIS A 18 0.38 4.62 -6.82
CA HIS A 18 1.25 3.49 -7.09
C HIS A 18 2.62 3.67 -6.40
N GLY A 19 3.23 4.86 -6.51
CA GLY A 19 4.46 5.19 -5.79
C GLY A 19 4.30 5.11 -4.26
N LEU A 20 3.16 5.55 -3.72
CA LEU A 20 2.81 5.43 -2.31
C LEU A 20 2.67 3.96 -1.88
N PHE A 21 2.03 3.13 -2.71
CA PHE A 21 1.87 1.69 -2.45
C PHE A 21 3.22 0.97 -2.42
N LEU A 22 4.10 1.22 -3.38
CA LEU A 22 5.46 0.67 -3.39
C LEU A 22 6.25 1.08 -2.14
N LYS A 23 6.12 2.35 -1.72
CA LYS A 23 6.73 2.84 -0.49
C LYS A 23 6.12 2.19 0.76
N TRP A 24 4.82 1.94 0.78
CA TRP A 24 4.16 1.22 1.87
C TRP A 24 4.61 -0.25 1.94
N LEU A 25 4.75 -0.93 0.80
CA LEU A 25 5.26 -2.30 0.71
C LEU A 25 6.70 -2.44 1.23
N SER A 26 7.54 -1.41 1.08
CA SER A 26 8.92 -1.48 1.58
C SER A 26 8.99 -1.50 3.11
N PHE A 27 7.98 -0.99 3.81
CA PHE A 27 7.95 -0.92 5.27
C PHE A 27 7.14 -2.02 5.95
N ASN A 28 6.16 -2.60 5.28
CA ASN A 28 5.24 -3.59 5.88
C ASN A 28 5.50 -4.99 5.36
N ASP A 29 5.15 -6.01 6.15
CA ASP A 29 5.05 -7.38 5.64
C ASP A 29 3.94 -7.47 4.60
N HIS A 30 4.04 -8.44 3.69
CA HIS A 30 3.13 -8.55 2.56
C HIS A 30 2.03 -9.56 2.84
N HIS A 31 0.81 -9.29 2.37
CA HIS A 31 -0.31 -10.22 2.46
C HIS A 31 -0.58 -10.99 1.16
N PHE A 32 0.39 -10.98 0.26
CA PHE A 32 0.33 -11.56 -1.07
C PHE A 32 1.74 -11.81 -1.61
N ASP A 33 1.83 -12.61 -2.67
CA ASP A 33 3.06 -12.73 -3.45
C ASP A 33 3.22 -11.51 -4.35
N VAL A 34 4.21 -10.66 -4.06
CA VAL A 34 4.49 -9.43 -4.83
C VAL A 34 4.92 -9.71 -6.27
N GLU A 35 5.41 -10.93 -6.56
CA GLU A 35 5.76 -11.34 -7.92
C GLU A 35 4.56 -11.84 -8.73
N ASP A 36 3.42 -12.12 -8.08
CA ASP A 36 2.16 -12.42 -8.77
C ASP A 36 1.48 -11.12 -9.20
N GLU A 37 1.50 -10.86 -10.52
CA GLU A 37 0.94 -9.65 -11.12
C GLU A 37 -0.55 -9.46 -10.79
N LYS A 38 -1.32 -10.55 -10.76
CA LYS A 38 -2.75 -10.49 -10.46
C LYS A 38 -2.96 -10.12 -9.00
N ALA A 39 -2.23 -10.76 -8.08
CA ALA A 39 -2.31 -10.46 -6.66
C ALA A 39 -1.83 -9.03 -6.36
N PHE A 40 -0.76 -8.58 -7.02
CA PHE A 40 -0.25 -7.21 -6.90
C PHE A 40 -1.31 -6.19 -7.30
N LYS A 41 -1.97 -6.40 -8.44
CA LYS A 41 -3.04 -5.52 -8.91
C LYS A 41 -4.24 -5.51 -7.94
N GLU A 42 -4.70 -6.67 -7.48
CA GLU A 42 -5.81 -6.75 -6.52
C GLU A 42 -5.49 -6.01 -5.21
N ARG A 43 -4.27 -6.16 -4.70
CA ARG A 43 -3.83 -5.51 -3.46
C ARG A 43 -3.62 -4.01 -3.62
N PHE A 44 -3.15 -3.57 -4.78
CA PHE A 44 -3.07 -2.15 -5.11
C PHE A 44 -4.46 -1.48 -5.14
N GLU A 45 -5.47 -2.15 -5.68
CA GLU A 45 -6.84 -1.63 -5.70
C GLU A 45 -7.42 -1.48 -4.28
N ASN A 46 -7.27 -2.50 -3.43
CA ASN A 46 -7.68 -2.40 -2.02
C ASN A 46 -6.94 -1.28 -1.27
N PHE A 47 -5.64 -1.13 -1.54
CA PHE A 47 -4.82 -0.09 -0.96
C PHE A 47 -5.28 1.31 -1.39
N LYS A 48 -5.63 1.48 -2.67
CA LYS A 48 -6.20 2.71 -3.20
C LYS A 48 -7.49 3.10 -2.49
N ASP A 49 -8.42 2.15 -2.33
CA ASP A 49 -9.68 2.39 -1.62
C ASP A 49 -9.42 2.84 -0.17
N THR A 50 -8.47 2.18 0.51
CA THR A 50 -8.06 2.56 1.87
C THR A 50 -7.44 3.95 1.92
N ALA A 51 -6.55 4.30 0.99
CA ALA A 51 -5.94 5.64 0.93
C ALA A 51 -7.00 6.74 0.69
N GLN A 52 -7.96 6.50 -0.20
CA GLN A 52 -9.06 7.43 -0.44
C GLN A 52 -9.94 7.59 0.81
N PHE A 53 -10.25 6.50 1.51
CA PHE A 53 -10.98 6.54 2.77
C PHE A 53 -10.23 7.37 3.83
N VAL A 54 -8.92 7.12 4.01
CA VAL A 54 -8.08 7.87 4.96
C VAL A 54 -8.08 9.36 4.64
N ASN A 55 -7.88 9.74 3.36
CA ASN A 55 -7.90 11.15 2.96
C ASN A 55 -9.26 11.81 3.28
N LYS A 56 -10.37 11.15 2.94
CA LYS A 56 -11.71 11.65 3.21
C LYS A 56 -11.99 11.78 4.72
N TRP A 57 -11.63 10.78 5.50
CA TRP A 57 -11.83 10.77 6.94
C TRP A 57 -11.06 11.91 7.62
N ASN A 58 -9.77 12.06 7.30
CA ASN A 58 -8.92 13.07 7.91
C ASN A 58 -9.36 14.51 7.55
N LYS A 59 -10.06 14.68 6.42
CA LYS A 59 -10.68 15.96 6.03
C LYS A 59 -12.05 16.22 6.67
N SER A 60 -12.66 15.23 7.33
CA SER A 60 -14.02 15.33 7.88
C SER A 60 -14.09 16.11 9.20
N GLY A 61 -12.96 16.58 9.75
CA GLY A 61 -12.92 17.42 10.94
C GLY A 61 -13.12 16.67 12.26
N TYR A 62 -13.03 15.34 12.26
CA TYR A 62 -13.01 14.54 13.48
C TYR A 62 -11.71 14.78 14.27
N SER A 63 -11.76 14.59 15.60
CA SER A 63 -10.59 14.74 16.47
C SER A 63 -9.53 13.66 16.27
N SER A 64 -9.90 12.52 15.66
CA SER A 64 -9.02 11.40 15.35
C SER A 64 -8.73 11.30 13.86
N THR A 65 -7.46 11.10 13.51
CA THR A 65 -7.01 10.80 12.15
C THR A 65 -6.75 9.31 11.97
N PHE A 66 -6.92 8.82 10.75
CA PHE A 66 -6.43 7.52 10.32
C PHE A 66 -5.13 7.67 9.53
N GLY A 67 -4.37 6.59 9.47
CA GLY A 67 -3.16 6.48 8.66
C GLY A 67 -3.12 5.13 7.96
N LEU A 68 -2.21 5.01 7.00
CA LEU A 68 -1.93 3.73 6.35
C LEU A 68 -1.18 2.82 7.33
N ASN A 69 -1.75 1.65 7.60
CA ASN A 69 -1.26 0.68 8.58
C ASN A 69 -0.86 -0.63 7.86
N PRO A 70 -0.32 -1.64 8.56
CA PRO A 70 0.11 -2.89 7.93
C PRO A 70 -0.99 -3.66 7.20
N PHE A 71 -2.27 -3.36 7.43
CA PHE A 71 -3.43 -4.03 6.83
C PHE A 71 -4.10 -3.22 5.72
N SER A 72 -3.47 -2.13 5.25
CA SER A 72 -4.09 -1.23 4.28
C SER A 72 -4.30 -1.83 2.88
N ASP A 73 -3.76 -3.00 2.57
CA ASP A 73 -4.02 -3.76 1.35
C ASP A 73 -5.11 -4.85 1.48
N LEU A 74 -5.66 -5.00 2.69
CA LEU A 74 -6.70 -5.98 2.98
C LEU A 74 -8.09 -5.39 2.78
N THR A 75 -9.03 -6.25 2.39
CA THR A 75 -10.45 -5.95 2.50
C THR A 75 -10.89 -6.00 3.97
N CYS A 76 -11.98 -5.30 4.31
CA CYS A 76 -12.59 -5.38 5.64
C CYS A 76 -12.94 -6.83 6.04
N HIS A 77 -13.33 -7.68 5.08
CA HIS A 77 -13.66 -9.07 5.34
C HIS A 77 -12.42 -9.89 5.71
N GLU A 78 -11.32 -9.75 4.96
CA GLU A 78 -10.05 -10.40 5.29
C GLU A 78 -9.60 -9.99 6.70
N PHE A 79 -9.62 -8.69 6.99
CA PHE A 79 -9.24 -8.16 8.30
C PHE A 79 -10.14 -8.67 9.44
N ALA A 80 -11.46 -8.74 9.23
CA ALA A 80 -12.40 -9.20 10.26
C ALA A 80 -12.32 -10.72 10.51
N THR A 81 -11.92 -11.50 9.50
CA THR A 81 -11.90 -12.97 9.57
C THR A 81 -10.52 -13.56 9.84
N CYS A 82 -9.47 -12.75 9.90
CA CYS A 82 -8.10 -13.25 10.02
C CYS A 82 -7.71 -14.23 8.90
N SER A 83 -8.28 -14.06 7.71
CA SER A 83 -8.06 -14.96 6.56
C SER A 83 -6.87 -14.56 5.67
N TRP A 84 -6.12 -13.53 6.04
CA TRP A 84 -4.89 -13.16 5.33
C TRP A 84 -3.74 -14.10 5.66
N LYS A 85 -2.77 -14.18 4.75
CA LYS A 85 -1.50 -14.89 4.94
C LYS A 85 -0.37 -13.87 4.97
N ILE A 86 0.73 -14.20 5.63
CA ILE A 86 1.94 -13.36 5.61
C ILE A 86 2.92 -13.97 4.60
N TYR A 87 3.41 -13.12 3.70
CA TYR A 87 4.45 -13.41 2.72
C TYR A 87 5.70 -12.63 3.14
N PRO A 88 6.73 -13.31 3.67
CA PRO A 88 7.95 -12.65 4.11
C PRO A 88 8.67 -12.04 2.90
N LYS A 89 9.25 -10.86 3.10
CA LYS A 89 10.09 -10.21 2.09
C LYS A 89 11.25 -11.13 1.73
N LYS A 90 11.44 -11.38 0.44
CA LYS A 90 12.66 -12.02 -0.05
C LYS A 90 13.84 -11.05 0.22
N PRO A 91 15.06 -11.55 0.42
CA PRO A 91 16.24 -10.71 0.64
C PRO A 91 16.44 -9.63 -0.43
N SER A 92 16.03 -9.89 -1.67
CA SER A 92 16.05 -8.93 -2.80
C SER A 92 15.03 -7.78 -2.69
N GLN A 93 14.02 -7.91 -1.82
CA GLN A 93 12.94 -6.93 -1.61
C GLN A 93 13.15 -6.11 -0.34
N VAL A 94 14.18 -6.44 0.45
CA VAL A 94 14.61 -5.64 1.60
C VAL A 94 15.43 -4.47 1.06
N MET A 95 14.73 -3.40 0.70
CA MET A 95 15.36 -2.18 0.23
C MET A 95 16.06 -1.50 1.41
N ASP A 96 17.39 -1.66 1.50
CA ASP A 96 18.30 -0.79 2.25
C ASP A 96 18.26 0.63 1.62
N GLY A 97 17.13 1.33 1.80
CA GLY A 97 17.01 2.77 1.59
C GLY A 97 17.29 3.34 0.19
N LYS A 98 17.46 2.55 -0.87
CA LYS A 98 17.71 3.07 -2.23
C LYS A 98 16.68 2.58 -3.22
N ALA A 99 15.80 3.48 -3.63
CA ALA A 99 14.86 3.27 -4.71
C ALA A 99 15.64 3.04 -6.02
N GLU A 100 15.56 1.84 -6.57
CA GLU A 100 15.84 1.59 -7.98
C GLU A 100 14.62 0.90 -8.60
N TYR A 101 13.70 1.73 -9.09
CA TYR A 101 12.72 1.28 -10.08
C TYR A 101 13.46 1.19 -11.41
N GLN A 102 14.01 0.03 -11.72
CA GLN A 102 14.63 -0.22 -13.03
C GLN A 102 13.51 -0.47 -14.04
N ASP A 103 13.32 0.54 -14.89
CA ASP A 103 12.55 0.52 -16.13
C ASP A 103 12.99 -0.69 -16.97
N LYS A 104 12.21 -1.78 -16.94
CA LYS A 104 12.44 -2.89 -17.86
C LYS A 104 11.93 -2.46 -19.23
N LYS A 105 12.86 -1.93 -20.01
CA LYS A 105 12.71 -1.68 -21.44
C LYS A 105 12.17 -2.93 -22.14
N LEU A 106 11.11 -2.67 -22.89
CA LEU A 106 10.61 -3.45 -24.00
C LEU A 106 11.77 -3.97 -24.86
N ASN A 107 11.83 -5.29 -25.07
CA ASN A 107 12.46 -5.92 -26.23
C ASN A 107 11.51 -7.01 -26.74
#